data_AF-A0A0G1GRT6-F1
#
_entry.id   AF-A0A0G1GRT6-F1
#
_cell.length_a   1.000
_cell.length_b   1.000
_cell.length_c   1.000
_cell.angle_alpha   90.00
_cell.angle_beta   90.00
_cell.angle_gamma   90.00
#
_symmetry.space_group_name_H-M   'P 1'
#
loop_
_entity.id
_entity.type
_entity.pdbx_description
1 polymer ?
#
loop_
_entity_poly.entity_id
_entity_poly.type
_entity_poly.pdbx_seq_one_letter_code
_entity_poly.pdbx_strand_id
1 'polypeptide(L)'
;MRVSGLTTGSAADLSVEGNMLNSYVKRSTSSARYKLRPVPITDWSWLLKLTPQISERTDAAEGRQFASFTAEEVASLGPKDKTGYPIYAALNEQGEPESVAYPHFVVPIVAAIKDHESRIQELDSRTRGLGTSGNGDLAISGNVGIGTTNPSSHTLQVTGSAGKTVGGTAWADLSDRPF
;
A
#
# COMPACT_ATOMS: atom_id res chain seq x y z
N MET A 1 -3.48 -43.51 16.80
CA MET A 1 -4.02 -42.69 15.70
C MET A 1 -2.99 -41.62 15.37
N ARG A 2 -2.32 -41.70 14.21
CA ARG A 2 -1.39 -40.66 13.75
C ARG A 2 -2.18 -39.67 12.91
N VAL A 3 -2.27 -38.42 13.37
CA VAL A 3 -2.74 -37.31 12.55
C VAL A 3 -1.51 -36.48 12.21
N SER A 4 -1.03 -36.60 10.98
CA SER A 4 0.09 -35.81 10.46
C SER A 4 -0.38 -35.04 9.23
N GLY A 5 -0.32 -33.71 9.28
CA GLY A 5 -0.35 -32.87 8.10
C GLY A 5 1.06 -32.70 7.57
N LEU A 6 1.43 -33.50 6.55
CA LEU A 6 2.59 -33.19 5.72
C LEU A 6 2.17 -32.07 4.77
N THR A 7 2.47 -30.82 5.13
CA THR A 7 2.45 -29.72 4.18
C THR A 7 3.67 -28.84 4.45
N THR A 8 4.37 -28.42 3.39
CA THR A 8 5.48 -27.45 3.44
C THR A 8 4.99 -26.00 3.56
N GLY A 9 3.70 -25.80 3.83
CA GLY A 9 3.08 -24.53 4.15
C GLY A 9 1.76 -24.80 4.86
N SER A 10 1.75 -24.77 6.19
CA SER A 10 0.55 -24.97 7.00
C SER A 10 0.14 -23.65 7.62
N ALA A 11 -1.03 -23.13 7.23
CA ALA A 11 -1.79 -22.29 8.14
C ALA A 11 -2.39 -23.22 9.21
N ALA A 12 -2.44 -22.79 10.47
CA ALA A 12 -3.05 -23.58 11.52
C ALA A 12 -4.56 -23.78 11.24
N ASP A 13 -4.93 -24.97 10.76
CA ASP A 13 -6.33 -25.33 10.50
C ASP A 13 -7.04 -25.84 11.77
N LEU A 14 -6.23 -26.29 12.75
CA LEU A 14 -6.65 -26.75 14.06
C LEU A 14 -5.91 -25.97 15.14
N SER A 15 -6.64 -25.39 16.10
CA SER A 15 -6.10 -24.80 17.33
C SER A 15 -6.39 -25.75 18.50
N VAL A 16 -5.38 -26.04 19.31
CA VAL A 16 -5.54 -26.79 20.55
C VAL A 16 -5.39 -25.83 21.71
N GLU A 17 -6.51 -25.47 22.34
CA GLU A 17 -6.54 -24.59 23.51
C GLU A 17 -6.81 -25.43 24.74
N GLY A 18 -5.86 -25.43 25.69
CA GLY A 18 -6.02 -26.06 27.00
C GLY A 18 -6.17 -25.01 28.09
N ASN A 19 -7.13 -25.19 29.00
CA ASN A 19 -7.07 -24.60 30.33
C ASN A 19 -6.82 -25.69 31.37
N MET A 20 -6.66 -25.33 32.65
CA MET A 20 -6.35 -26.27 33.73
C MET A 20 -7.39 -27.39 33.94
N LEU A 21 -8.56 -27.32 33.28
CA LEU A 21 -9.67 -28.26 33.43
C LEU A 21 -10.04 -28.98 32.12
N ASN A 22 -9.79 -28.39 30.94
CA ASN A 22 -10.21 -28.93 29.65
C ASN A 22 -9.28 -28.52 28.50
N SER A 23 -9.13 -29.40 27.51
CA SER A 23 -8.48 -29.11 26.23
C SER A 23 -9.47 -29.22 25.07
N TYR A 24 -9.55 -28.19 24.24
CA TYR A 24 -10.44 -28.08 23.08
C TYR A 24 -9.63 -28.09 21.79
N VAL A 25 -10.13 -28.83 20.78
CA VAL A 25 -9.65 -28.75 19.41
C VAL A 25 -10.65 -27.91 18.60
N LYS A 26 -10.21 -26.76 18.08
CA LYS A 26 -11.03 -25.84 17.28
C LYS A 26 -10.56 -25.81 15.83
N ARG A 27 -11.49 -25.61 14.90
CA ARG A 27 -11.20 -25.38 13.47
C ARG A 27 -11.20 -23.89 13.16
N SER A 28 -10.27 -23.42 12.33
CA SER A 28 -10.29 -22.04 11.84
C SER A 28 -11.46 -21.86 10.86
N THR A 29 -12.33 -20.87 11.09
CA THR A 29 -13.48 -20.61 10.20
C THR A 29 -13.51 -19.14 9.77
N SER A 30 -13.54 -18.88 8.46
CA SER A 30 -13.58 -17.52 7.89
C SER A 30 -14.94 -17.15 7.29
N SER A 31 -16.00 -17.87 7.66
CA SER A 31 -17.34 -17.66 7.11
C SER A 31 -17.91 -16.30 7.49
N ALA A 32 -18.59 -15.64 6.55
CA ALA A 32 -19.36 -14.42 6.81
C ALA A 32 -20.43 -14.63 7.91
N ARG A 33 -20.92 -15.86 8.09
CA ARG A 33 -21.91 -16.23 9.12
C ARG A 33 -21.44 -15.94 10.56
N TYR A 34 -20.13 -15.88 10.79
CA TYR A 34 -19.54 -15.66 12.11
C TYR A 34 -18.86 -14.27 12.21
N LYS A 35 -19.09 -13.38 11.24
CA LYS A 35 -18.49 -12.04 11.21
C LYS A 35 -19.57 -11.01 11.50
N LEU A 36 -19.42 -10.28 12.60
CA LEU A 36 -20.28 -9.16 12.96
C LEU A 36 -19.64 -7.84 12.52
N ARG A 37 -20.32 -7.10 11.65
CA ARG A 37 -19.94 -5.74 11.22
C ARG A 37 -18.49 -5.65 10.69
N PRO A 38 -18.16 -6.31 9.58
CA PRO A 38 -16.82 -6.22 9.00
C PRO A 38 -16.53 -4.77 8.57
N VAL A 39 -15.38 -4.26 9.01
CA VAL A 39 -14.88 -2.94 8.62
C VAL A 39 -13.73 -3.14 7.64
N PRO A 40 -13.70 -2.46 6.48
CA PRO A 40 -12.56 -2.50 5.57
C PRO A 40 -11.29 -2.00 6.25
N ILE A 41 -10.15 -2.65 5.97
CA ILE A 41 -8.84 -2.12 6.37
C ILE A 41 -8.46 -1.03 5.38
N THR A 42 -8.40 0.21 5.86
CA THR A 42 -7.95 1.38 5.07
C THR A 42 -6.63 1.92 5.56
N ASP A 43 -6.34 1.81 6.86
CA ASP A 43 -5.06 2.21 7.43
C ASP A 43 -4.08 1.04 7.47
N TRP A 44 -3.33 0.91 6.39
CA TRP A 44 -2.19 -0.01 6.29
C TRP A 44 -0.85 0.71 6.53
N SER A 45 -0.86 2.03 6.73
CA SER A 45 0.33 2.88 6.75
C SER A 45 1.28 2.57 7.91
N TRP A 46 0.75 2.00 8.99
CA TRP A 46 1.54 1.54 10.14
C TRP A 46 2.55 0.46 9.76
N LEU A 47 2.27 -0.37 8.74
CA LEU A 47 3.20 -1.38 8.23
C LEU A 47 4.50 -0.76 7.72
N LEU A 48 4.44 0.45 7.17
CA LEU A 48 5.63 1.16 6.67
C LEU A 48 6.54 1.68 7.78
N LYS A 49 6.04 1.74 9.01
CA LYS A 49 6.79 2.22 10.17
C LYS A 49 7.49 1.09 10.92
N LEU A 50 7.13 -0.16 10.64
CA LEU A 50 7.74 -1.32 11.26
C LEU A 50 9.16 -1.53 10.75
N THR A 51 10.00 -2.09 11.62
CA THR A 51 11.38 -2.40 11.29
C THR A 51 11.52 -3.91 11.03
N PRO A 52 11.54 -4.37 9.77
CA PRO A 52 11.89 -5.76 9.48
C PRO A 52 13.36 -5.99 9.83
N GLN A 53 13.62 -7.03 10.61
CA GLN A 53 14.97 -7.35 11.07
C GLN A 53 15.31 -8.82 10.84
N ILE A 54 16.60 -9.13 10.77
CA ILE A 54 17.11 -10.50 10.80
C ILE A 54 17.75 -10.71 12.17
N SER A 55 17.33 -11.74 12.88
CA SER A 55 17.78 -12.02 14.25
C SER A 55 18.17 -13.49 14.39
N GLU A 56 19.12 -13.74 15.28
CA GLU A 56 19.48 -15.08 15.72
C GLU A 56 18.65 -15.44 16.96
N ARG A 57 18.18 -16.68 17.03
CA ARG A 57 17.49 -17.17 18.22
C ARG A 57 18.52 -17.41 19.32
N THR A 58 18.27 -16.88 20.51
CA THR A 58 19.13 -17.06 21.70
C THR A 58 19.25 -18.53 22.14
N ASP A 59 18.33 -19.38 21.71
CA ASP A 59 18.22 -20.80 22.06
C ASP A 59 18.37 -21.75 20.83
N ALA A 60 18.64 -21.22 19.64
CA ALA A 60 18.93 -22.04 18.47
C ALA A 60 20.41 -22.41 18.46
N ALA A 61 20.72 -23.69 18.16
CA ALA A 61 22.08 -24.13 17.87
C ALA A 61 22.73 -23.14 16.90
N GLU A 62 23.94 -22.69 17.25
CA GLU A 62 24.64 -21.53 16.67
C GLU A 62 24.41 -21.35 15.16
N GLY A 63 23.98 -20.14 14.75
CA GLY A 63 24.03 -19.66 13.37
C GLY A 63 22.72 -19.66 12.57
N ARG A 64 21.57 -20.08 13.13
CA ARG A 64 20.30 -19.98 12.39
C ARG A 64 19.64 -18.60 12.56
N GLN A 65 19.65 -17.85 11.46
CA GLN A 65 19.02 -16.53 11.35
C GLN A 65 17.56 -16.62 10.89
N PHE A 66 16.73 -15.71 11.38
CA PHE A 66 15.32 -15.60 11.04
C PHE A 66 14.93 -14.14 10.79
N ALA A 67 14.19 -13.90 9.71
CA ALA A 67 13.53 -12.61 9.52
C ALA A 67 12.37 -12.50 10.51
N SER A 68 12.28 -11.38 11.23
CA SER A 68 11.28 -11.15 12.27
C SER A 68 10.90 -9.67 12.39
N PHE A 69 9.83 -9.44 13.14
CA PHE A 69 9.46 -8.17 13.75
C PHE A 69 9.50 -8.32 15.27
N THR A 70 9.69 -7.20 15.97
CA THR A 70 9.65 -7.12 17.43
C THR A 70 8.20 -6.97 17.91
N ALA A 71 7.75 -7.78 18.87
CA ALA A 71 6.35 -7.80 19.33
C ALA A 71 5.92 -6.47 19.94
N GLU A 72 6.82 -5.81 20.65
CA GLU A 72 6.65 -4.51 21.29
C GLU A 72 6.45 -3.40 20.25
N GLU A 73 7.23 -3.42 19.18
CA GLU A 73 7.07 -2.47 18.07
C GLU A 73 5.72 -2.66 17.39
N VAL A 74 5.35 -3.91 17.09
CA VAL A 74 4.06 -4.24 16.47
C VAL A 74 2.88 -3.85 17.36
N ALA A 75 2.96 -4.09 18.67
CA ALA A 75 1.91 -3.73 19.63
C ALA A 75 1.80 -2.20 19.83
N SER A 76 2.90 -1.47 19.67
CA SER A 76 2.96 -0.02 19.82
C SER A 76 2.45 0.71 18.57
N LEU A 77 2.93 0.33 17.39
CA LEU A 77 2.63 1.00 16.12
C LEU A 77 1.38 0.44 15.43
N GLY A 78 1.05 -0.82 15.68
CA GLY A 78 -0.10 -1.49 15.08
C GLY A 78 -1.44 -1.07 15.69
N PRO A 79 -2.54 -1.31 14.97
CA PRO A 79 -3.87 -0.97 15.46
C PRO A 79 -4.27 -1.82 16.66
N LYS A 80 -5.03 -1.19 17.55
CA LYS A 80 -5.61 -1.81 18.74
C LYS A 80 -7.12 -1.96 18.55
N ASP A 81 -7.69 -2.98 19.16
CA ASP A 81 -9.14 -3.14 19.18
C ASP A 81 -9.79 -2.12 20.15
N LYS A 82 -11.12 -2.19 20.29
CA LYS A 82 -11.88 -1.27 21.15
C LYS A 82 -11.54 -1.39 22.64
N THR A 83 -10.91 -2.48 23.04
CA THR A 83 -10.48 -2.72 24.43
C THR A 83 -9.04 -2.27 24.67
N GLY A 84 -8.34 -1.84 23.61
CA GLY A 84 -6.92 -1.48 23.67
C GLY A 84 -5.98 -2.67 23.42
N TYR A 85 -6.50 -3.85 23.10
CA TYR A 85 -5.70 -5.04 22.81
C TYR A 85 -5.06 -4.94 21.42
N PRO A 86 -3.74 -5.20 21.27
CA PRO A 86 -3.09 -5.15 19.96
C PRO A 86 -3.59 -6.27 19.04
N ILE A 87 -4.01 -5.93 17.83
CA ILE A 87 -4.62 -6.90 16.90
C ILE A 87 -3.57 -7.87 16.30
N TYR A 88 -2.32 -7.41 16.21
CA TYR A 88 -1.23 -8.08 15.50
C TYR A 88 -0.09 -8.56 16.42
N ALA A 89 -0.25 -8.42 17.74
CA ALA A 89 0.66 -8.96 18.74
C ALA A 89 -0.13 -9.69 19.83
N ALA A 90 0.41 -10.78 20.35
CA ALA A 90 -0.12 -11.48 21.51
C ALA A 90 0.59 -10.98 22.77
N LEU A 91 -0.17 -10.86 23.85
CA LEU A 91 0.33 -10.47 25.16
C LEU A 91 0.56 -11.72 26.03
N ASN A 92 1.58 -11.69 26.89
CA ASN A 92 1.78 -12.68 27.95
C ASN A 92 0.76 -12.49 29.09
N GLU A 93 0.84 -13.33 30.13
CA GLU A 93 -0.04 -13.26 31.31
C GLU A 93 0.06 -11.93 32.07
N GLN A 94 1.19 -11.22 31.94
CA GLN A 94 1.46 -9.92 32.56
C GLN A 94 0.96 -8.74 31.70
N GLY A 95 0.42 -9.00 30.51
CA GLY A 95 -0.07 -7.98 29.58
C GLY A 95 1.01 -7.33 28.71
N GLU A 96 2.21 -7.90 28.66
CA GLU A 96 3.32 -7.41 27.86
C GLU A 96 3.33 -8.12 26.49
N PRO A 97 3.68 -7.43 25.39
CA PRO A 97 3.79 -8.06 24.07
C PRO A 97 4.87 -9.16 24.06
N GLU A 98 4.51 -10.37 23.63
CA GLU A 98 5.41 -11.53 23.64
C GLU A 98 5.58 -12.16 22.25
N SER A 99 4.56 -12.07 21.39
CA SER A 99 4.58 -12.73 20.08
C SER A 99 3.90 -11.91 19.01
N VAL A 100 4.38 -12.00 17.78
CA VAL A 100 3.79 -11.35 16.60
C VAL A 100 2.84 -12.31 15.90
N ALA A 101 1.62 -11.86 15.61
CA ALA A 101 0.63 -12.63 14.86
C ALA A 101 0.88 -12.57 13.34
N TYR A 102 2.03 -13.08 12.88
CA TYR A 102 2.42 -13.06 11.45
C TYR A 102 1.33 -13.52 10.48
N PRO A 103 0.53 -14.57 10.76
CA PRO A 103 -0.54 -14.99 9.85
C PRO A 103 -1.60 -13.91 9.59
N HIS A 104 -1.76 -12.94 10.49
CA HIS A 104 -2.73 -11.86 10.34
C HIS A 104 -2.23 -10.73 9.43
N PHE A 105 -0.90 -10.59 9.24
CA PHE A 105 -0.30 -9.53 8.42
C PHE A 105 -0.67 -9.62 6.93
N VAL A 106 -1.05 -10.80 6.45
CA VAL A 106 -1.51 -10.97 5.06
C VAL A 106 -2.67 -10.03 4.73
N VAL A 107 -3.57 -9.77 5.69
CA VAL A 107 -4.77 -8.97 5.46
C VAL A 107 -4.44 -7.49 5.21
N PRO A 108 -3.70 -6.77 6.07
CA PRO A 108 -3.33 -5.39 5.81
C PRO A 108 -2.33 -5.24 4.65
N ILE A 109 -1.49 -6.25 4.39
CA ILE A 109 -0.61 -6.25 3.20
C ILE A 109 -1.44 -6.28 1.91
N VAL A 110 -2.48 -7.12 1.84
CA VAL A 110 -3.39 -7.14 0.68
C VAL A 110 -4.12 -5.80 0.54
N ALA A 111 -4.51 -5.17 1.65
CA ALA A 111 -5.10 -3.83 1.60
C ALA A 111 -4.12 -2.79 1.03
N ALA A 112 -2.86 -2.81 1.48
CA ALA A 112 -1.81 -1.93 0.97
C ALA A 112 -1.55 -2.13 -0.53
N ILE A 113 -1.48 -3.38 -1.00
CA ILE A 113 -1.27 -3.69 -2.43
C ILE A 113 -2.41 -3.11 -3.28
N LYS A 114 -3.67 -3.26 -2.84
CA LYS A 114 -4.82 -2.74 -3.58
C LYS A 114 -4.84 -1.21 -3.63
N ASP A 115 -4.49 -0.56 -2.52
CA ASP A 115 -4.37 0.90 -2.46
C ASP A 115 -3.24 1.41 -3.37
N HIS A 116 -2.07 0.77 -3.32
CA HIS A 116 -0.94 1.10 -4.19
C HIS A 116 -1.26 0.92 -5.67
N GLU A 117 -1.93 -0.16 -6.05
CA GLU A 117 -2.37 -0.38 -7.43
C GLU A 117 -3.29 0.76 -7.91
N SER A 118 -4.26 1.16 -7.08
CA SER A 118 -5.14 2.28 -7.40
C SER A 118 -4.36 3.60 -7.57
N ARG A 119 -3.37 3.84 -6.71
CA ARG A 119 -2.51 5.04 -6.80
C ARG A 119 -1.62 5.01 -8.04
N ILE A 120 -1.11 3.84 -8.43
CA ILE A 120 -0.32 3.67 -9.66
C ILE A 120 -1.19 3.91 -10.89
N GLN A 121 -2.41 3.38 -10.93
CA GLN A 121 -3.35 3.62 -12.03
C GLN A 121 -3.73 5.10 -12.16
N GLU A 122 -3.94 5.79 -11.04
CA GLU A 122 -4.19 7.23 -11.04
C GLU A 122 -2.96 8.00 -11.55
N LEU A 123 -1.76 7.64 -11.08
CA LEU A 123 -0.52 8.24 -11.57
C LEU A 123 -0.34 8.00 -13.08
N ASP A 124 -0.53 6.77 -13.56
CA ASP A 124 -0.47 6.43 -14.99
C ASP A 124 -1.46 7.28 -15.79
N SER A 125 -2.73 7.37 -15.35
CA SER A 125 -3.76 8.19 -16.00
C SER A 125 -3.33 9.65 -16.11
N ARG A 126 -2.73 10.21 -15.05
CA ARG A 126 -2.23 11.59 -15.03
C ARG A 126 -0.99 11.80 -15.90
N THR A 127 -0.13 10.79 -16.03
CA THR A 127 1.15 10.92 -16.75
C THR A 127 1.10 10.42 -18.19
N ARG A 128 0.09 9.65 -18.60
CA ARG A 128 -0.02 9.02 -19.92
C ARG A 128 0.04 10.01 -21.09
N GLY A 129 -0.38 11.25 -20.85
CA GLY A 129 -0.32 12.33 -21.83
C GLY A 129 1.01 13.09 -21.86
N LEU A 130 1.93 12.83 -20.93
CA LEU A 130 3.18 13.56 -20.76
C LEU A 130 4.36 12.73 -21.30
N GLY A 131 5.05 13.26 -22.31
CA GLY A 131 6.30 12.73 -22.82
C GLY A 131 7.41 13.78 -22.78
N THR A 132 8.66 13.35 -22.88
CA THR A 132 9.83 14.24 -23.04
C THR A 132 10.77 13.63 -24.07
N SER A 133 11.42 14.44 -24.93
CA SER A 133 12.45 13.93 -25.86
C SER A 133 13.85 13.89 -25.25
N GLY A 134 13.98 14.22 -23.96
CA GLY A 134 15.26 14.29 -23.25
C GLY A 134 16.03 15.60 -23.48
N ASN A 135 15.45 16.58 -24.19
CA ASN A 135 16.06 17.89 -24.46
C ASN A 135 15.49 19.01 -23.57
N GLY A 136 14.85 18.65 -22.45
CA GLY A 136 14.17 19.61 -21.55
C GLY A 136 12.77 20.04 -22.03
N ASP A 137 12.21 19.31 -22.99
CA ASP A 137 10.91 19.53 -23.61
C ASP A 137 9.81 18.68 -22.97
N LEU A 138 8.58 19.22 -22.96
CA LEU A 138 7.36 18.52 -22.55
C LEU A 138 6.45 18.37 -23.77
N ALA A 139 6.26 17.14 -24.21
CA ALA A 139 5.30 16.77 -25.23
C ALA A 139 3.98 16.37 -24.56
N ILE A 140 2.87 17.01 -24.96
CA ILE A 140 1.54 16.67 -24.46
C ILE A 140 0.72 16.03 -25.59
N SER A 141 0.27 14.80 -25.36
CA SER A 141 -0.67 14.13 -26.26
C SER A 141 -2.09 14.65 -25.97
N GLY A 142 -2.57 15.56 -26.81
CA GLY A 142 -3.91 16.15 -26.70
C GLY A 142 -3.89 17.67 -26.70
N ASN A 143 -5.03 18.27 -26.34
CA ASN A 143 -5.14 19.72 -26.25
C ASN A 143 -4.45 20.23 -24.98
N VAL A 144 -3.61 21.25 -25.13
CA VAL A 144 -2.97 21.94 -24.00
C VAL A 144 -3.75 23.21 -23.71
N GLY A 145 -4.30 23.32 -22.50
CA GLY A 145 -4.86 24.58 -22.00
C GLY A 145 -3.72 25.51 -21.55
N ILE A 146 -3.31 26.44 -22.41
CA ILE A 146 -2.31 27.46 -22.08
C ILE A 146 -3.02 28.77 -21.70
N GLY A 147 -3.53 28.82 -20.48
CA GLY A 147 -4.19 30.00 -19.90
C GLY A 147 -3.49 30.44 -18.63
N THR A 148 -3.10 31.72 -18.56
CA THR A 148 -2.63 32.32 -17.31
C THR A 148 -3.83 32.57 -16.40
N THR A 149 -3.64 32.58 -15.08
CA THR A 149 -4.72 32.91 -14.12
C THR A 149 -5.19 34.37 -14.27
N ASN A 150 -4.36 35.25 -14.86
CA ASN A 150 -4.65 36.65 -15.19
C ASN A 150 -4.30 36.96 -16.67
N PRO A 151 -5.15 36.59 -17.65
CA PRO A 151 -4.86 36.76 -19.08
C PRO A 151 -4.77 38.21 -19.54
N SER A 152 -5.22 39.16 -18.71
CA SER A 152 -5.13 40.59 -18.97
C SER A 152 -3.73 41.19 -18.79
N SER A 153 -2.81 40.47 -18.15
CA SER A 153 -1.45 40.99 -17.86
C SER A 153 -0.35 40.27 -18.63
N HIS A 154 -0.54 39.02 -19.05
CA HIS A 154 0.46 38.24 -19.79
C HIS A 154 -0.23 37.28 -20.77
N THR A 155 0.01 37.48 -22.06
CA THR A 155 -0.38 36.57 -23.14
C THR A 155 0.72 35.56 -23.42
N LEU A 156 0.40 34.48 -24.11
CA LEU A 156 1.41 33.53 -24.62
C LEU A 156 2.35 34.26 -25.61
N GLN A 157 3.65 34.30 -25.31
CA GLN A 157 4.68 34.73 -26.26
C GLN A 157 5.27 33.50 -26.95
N VAL A 158 5.15 33.42 -28.27
CA VAL A 158 5.86 32.41 -29.07
C VAL A 158 7.13 33.03 -29.60
N THR A 159 8.29 32.43 -29.29
CA THR A 159 9.55 32.81 -29.93
C THR A 159 9.69 32.01 -31.22
N GLY A 160 9.57 32.66 -32.38
CA GLY A 160 9.56 32.01 -33.70
C GLY A 160 8.16 32.00 -34.35
N SER A 161 8.00 31.26 -35.45
CA SER A 161 6.72 31.21 -36.19
C SER A 161 5.73 30.20 -35.59
N ALA A 162 4.52 30.64 -35.28
CA ALA A 162 3.39 29.78 -34.93
C ALA A 162 2.47 29.59 -36.15
N GLY A 163 2.19 28.35 -36.57
CA GLY A 163 1.28 28.12 -37.70
C GLY A 163 0.84 26.67 -37.84
N LYS A 164 -0.47 26.46 -38.05
CA LYS A 164 -1.05 25.19 -38.51
C LYS A 164 -1.60 25.39 -39.91
N THR A 165 -1.12 24.68 -40.93
CA THR A 165 -1.79 24.71 -42.23
C THR A 165 -3.18 24.06 -42.08
N VAL A 166 -4.26 24.85 -42.17
CA VAL A 166 -5.63 24.31 -42.22
C VAL A 166 -6.06 24.35 -43.68
N GLY A 167 -6.25 23.19 -44.29
CA GLY A 167 -6.78 23.10 -45.67
C GLY A 167 -5.90 23.76 -46.75
N GLY A 168 -4.57 23.76 -46.58
CA GLY A 168 -3.64 24.25 -47.62
C GLY A 168 -3.51 25.77 -47.73
N THR A 169 -4.15 26.55 -46.84
CA THR A 169 -3.89 28.00 -46.72
C THR A 169 -3.14 28.27 -45.42
N ALA A 170 -2.00 28.97 -45.53
CA ALA A 170 -1.27 29.45 -44.38
C ALA A 170 -2.12 30.49 -43.65
N TRP A 171 -2.14 30.45 -42.32
CA TRP A 171 -2.78 31.49 -41.53
C TRP A 171 -2.14 32.82 -41.90
N ALA A 172 -2.93 33.81 -42.29
CA ALA A 172 -2.43 35.17 -42.37
C ALA A 172 -2.09 35.60 -40.93
N ASP A 173 -0.81 35.82 -40.68
CA ASP A 173 -0.32 36.43 -39.46
C ASP A 173 -1.00 37.80 -39.30
N LEU A 174 -1.93 37.88 -38.35
CA LEU A 174 -2.58 39.12 -37.94
C LEU A 174 -1.98 39.66 -36.63
N SER A 175 -1.00 38.96 -36.04
CA SER A 175 -0.32 39.39 -34.81
C SER A 175 0.58 40.60 -35.03
N ASP A 176 1.10 40.77 -36.25
CA ASP A 176 2.11 41.80 -36.56
C ASP A 176 1.55 43.03 -37.30
N ARG A 177 0.22 43.26 -37.27
CA ARG A 177 -0.34 44.49 -37.86
C ARG A 177 -0.17 45.67 -36.89
N PRO A 178 0.59 46.72 -37.25
CA PRO A 178 0.55 47.95 -36.48
C PRO A 178 -0.86 48.54 -36.55
N PHE A 179 -1.36 49.00 -35.40
CA PHE A 179 -2.63 49.71 -35.27
C PHE A 179 -2.67 50.99 -36.12
#